data_AF-A0A024TFE5-F1
#
_entry.id   AF-A0A024TFE5-F1
#
_cell.length_a   1.000
_cell.length_b   1.000
_cell.length_c   1.000
_cell.angle_alpha   90.00
_cell.angle_beta   90.00
_cell.angle_gamma   90.00
#
_symmetry.space_group_name_H-M   'P 1'
#
loop_
_entity.id
_entity.type
_entity.pdbx_description
1 polymer ?
#
loop_
_entity_poly.entity_id
_entity_poly.type
_entity_poly.pdbx_seq_one_letter_code
_entity_poly.pdbx_strand_id
1 'polypeptide(L)'
;MPSSSGKSSSAAAISDPASPEIVTYDGVLQSFVDDLQHHRLHWIKQIHADRDTRCALRDLVARVRIDHSTNGPLWLARVKPDLQNVMIDAIVGHHVVWEQLAADASATAQNAARAAAALHLCLRGGLAESGNQDSLDNAGAMLDFLGGSECPDAALKESLQRQALELYHRHNQDLRQLQQSFLQKCGVQDASVALSKTGGWPATDHDHFMKVFKDCEPKGIRNDQFVTRVAAEVTMQPLNAIRAHDTWYRSVRRLAQQRDDSMAEHTRRVQAFKDDARAAIAAATAAAVLTKAKEEELAQRLADQALMHAKVERFKGKRNAKADLAAHQAEIARLEAAAMQQAADRKRQKDHELKKKLLQDHKGWQHVNEMAQEEAKALLRAMEAEERKERDAFNADRVAFRIEEYEQKRDDLKRKALQKAEDDELRQRALDAIKLETPYAEKLNHIAVDPERTRKPTEAFTANVEAIQDGLGIHETGLFPSHGYDTDKLFKDARFKLGIALREAGLGSTDYARKAMSAIAVRNMGAYRHTPQAPSQLW
;
A
#
# COMPACT_ATOMS: atom_id res chain seq x y z
N MET A 1 52.61 -51.67 -2.57
CA MET A 1 53.62 -51.84 -1.51
C MET A 1 52.93 -52.50 -0.31
N PRO A 2 52.97 -53.84 -0.17
CA PRO A 2 52.36 -54.53 0.96
C PRO A 2 53.43 -54.90 2.00
N SER A 3 53.21 -54.53 3.26
CA SER A 3 53.89 -55.06 4.45
C SER A 3 52.79 -55.62 5.35
N SER A 4 52.58 -56.94 5.47
CA SER A 4 53.44 -57.95 6.13
C SER A 4 53.78 -57.62 7.58
N SER A 5 53.50 -58.60 8.45
CA SER A 5 53.78 -58.74 9.88
C SER A 5 52.63 -58.34 10.82
N GLY A 6 52.22 -59.15 11.79
CA GLY A 6 52.66 -60.49 12.16
C GLY A 6 51.66 -61.08 13.15
N LYS A 7 51.32 -62.35 12.96
CA LYS A 7 50.66 -63.17 13.98
C LYS A 7 51.71 -63.49 15.04
N SER A 8 51.56 -62.95 16.25
CA SER A 8 52.22 -63.48 17.44
C SER A 8 51.16 -64.03 18.38
N SER A 9 51.14 -65.37 18.45
CA SER A 9 50.58 -66.14 19.55
C SER A 9 51.19 -65.65 20.86
N SER A 10 50.37 -65.16 21.77
CA SER A 10 50.73 -64.99 23.18
C SER A 10 49.71 -65.77 24.00
N ALA A 11 50.20 -66.84 24.60
CA ALA A 11 49.50 -67.63 25.60
C ALA A 11 49.01 -66.71 26.73
N ALA A 12 47.69 -66.65 26.92
CA ALA A 12 47.12 -66.16 28.15
C ALA A 12 46.93 -67.36 29.06
N ALA A 13 47.72 -67.37 30.13
CA ALA A 13 47.65 -68.31 31.22
C ALA A 13 46.22 -68.38 31.78
N ILE A 14 45.81 -69.60 32.11
CA ILE A 14 44.71 -69.88 33.01
C ILE A 14 45.16 -69.35 34.38
N SER A 15 44.82 -68.09 34.67
CA SER A 15 44.87 -67.56 36.03
C SER A 15 43.61 -68.03 36.75
N ASP A 16 43.79 -68.58 37.94
CA ASP A 16 42.75 -68.88 38.92
C ASP A 16 41.62 -67.84 38.93
N PRO A 17 40.36 -68.24 39.22
CA PRO A 17 39.30 -67.30 39.54
C PRO A 17 39.68 -66.61 40.86
N ALA A 18 40.42 -65.51 40.72
CA ALA A 18 40.60 -64.54 41.77
C ALA A 18 39.22 -64.21 42.33
N SER A 19 39.17 -64.20 43.66
CA SER A 19 38.04 -63.84 44.50
C SER A 19 37.15 -62.78 43.84
N PRO A 20 35.82 -62.87 43.97
CA PRO A 20 34.94 -61.82 43.48
C PRO A 20 35.45 -60.51 44.08
N GLU A 21 36.05 -59.66 43.23
CA GLU A 21 36.34 -58.29 43.60
C GLU A 21 35.02 -57.78 44.15
N ILE A 22 35.02 -57.47 45.43
CA ILE A 22 33.88 -56.85 46.08
C ILE A 22 33.71 -55.57 45.29
N VAL A 23 32.76 -55.60 44.35
CA VAL A 23 32.33 -54.45 43.57
C VAL A 23 31.77 -53.50 44.61
N THR A 24 32.67 -52.68 45.16
CA THR A 24 32.31 -51.70 46.16
C THR A 24 31.29 -50.78 45.50
N TYR A 25 30.22 -50.50 46.22
CA TYR A 25 29.16 -49.61 45.76
C TYR A 25 29.72 -48.28 45.22
N ASP A 26 30.81 -47.80 45.82
CA ASP A 26 31.58 -46.64 45.37
C ASP A 26 32.20 -46.82 43.97
N GLY A 27 32.72 -48.01 43.63
CA GLY A 27 33.28 -48.27 42.30
C GLY A 27 32.22 -48.22 41.17
N VAL A 28 31.01 -48.71 41.44
CA VAL A 28 29.88 -48.67 40.47
C VAL A 28 29.33 -47.26 40.32
N LEU A 29 29.24 -46.53 41.44
CA LEU A 29 28.84 -45.13 41.42
C LEU A 29 29.86 -44.29 40.65
N GLN A 30 31.15 -44.50 40.88
CA GLN A 30 32.20 -43.75 40.20
C GLN A 30 32.19 -44.02 38.69
N SER A 31 32.08 -45.29 38.26
CA SER A 31 31.98 -45.61 36.83
C SER A 31 30.74 -45.00 36.17
N PHE A 32 29.60 -45.01 36.87
CA PHE A 32 28.37 -44.39 36.37
C PHE A 32 28.50 -42.86 36.24
N VAL A 33 29.14 -42.22 37.21
CA VAL A 33 29.40 -40.77 37.17
C VAL A 33 30.35 -40.44 36.02
N ASP A 34 31.40 -41.23 35.81
CA ASP A 34 32.38 -41.03 34.74
C ASP A 34 31.75 -41.19 33.34
N ASP A 35 30.87 -42.18 33.17
CA ASP A 35 30.08 -42.40 31.94
C ASP A 35 29.14 -41.22 31.66
N LEU A 36 28.46 -40.72 32.69
CA LEU A 36 27.53 -39.59 32.57
C LEU A 36 28.29 -38.29 32.24
N GLN A 37 29.48 -38.09 32.81
CA GLN A 37 30.35 -36.98 32.48
C GLN A 37 30.90 -37.07 31.04
N HIS A 38 31.31 -38.26 30.59
CA HIS A 38 31.74 -38.49 29.20
C HIS A 38 30.62 -38.20 28.21
N HIS A 39 29.42 -38.67 28.51
CA HIS A 39 28.24 -38.42 27.68
C HIS A 39 27.93 -36.92 27.61
N ARG A 40 27.97 -36.21 28.75
CA ARG A 40 27.77 -34.75 28.79
C ARG A 40 28.82 -33.98 27.99
N LEU A 41 30.09 -34.39 28.06
CA LEU A 41 31.16 -33.76 27.27
C LEU A 41 30.97 -33.98 25.77
N HIS A 42 30.54 -35.17 25.37
CA HIS A 42 30.18 -35.46 23.98
C HIS A 42 29.05 -34.54 23.50
N TRP A 43 27.99 -34.37 24.30
CA TRP A 43 26.89 -33.45 24.01
C TRP A 43 27.34 -32.01 23.79
N ILE A 44 28.18 -31.51 24.69
CA ILE A 44 28.72 -30.14 24.60
C ILE A 44 29.52 -29.97 23.30
N LYS A 45 30.31 -30.97 22.89
CA LYS A 45 31.04 -30.92 21.61
C LYS A 45 30.11 -30.89 20.41
N GLN A 46 29.04 -31.69 20.42
CA GLN A 46 28.06 -31.74 19.33
C GLN A 46 27.27 -30.44 19.19
N ILE A 47 26.88 -29.82 20.31
CA ILE A 47 26.19 -28.51 20.32
C ILE A 47 27.12 -27.40 19.82
N HIS A 48 28.40 -27.40 20.22
CA HIS A 48 29.36 -26.43 19.71
C HIS A 48 29.60 -26.60 18.21
N ALA A 49 29.73 -27.84 17.72
CA ALA A 49 29.85 -28.10 16.29
C ALA A 49 28.64 -27.56 15.50
N ASP A 50 27.41 -27.80 15.97
CA ASP A 50 26.19 -27.25 15.34
C ASP A 50 26.13 -25.71 15.40
N ARG A 51 26.58 -25.11 16.50
CA ARG A 51 26.68 -23.65 16.61
C ARG A 51 27.65 -23.08 15.58
N ASP A 52 28.80 -23.73 15.41
CA ASP A 52 29.84 -23.30 14.47
C ASP A 52 29.38 -23.45 13.02
N THR A 53 28.67 -24.54 12.67
CA THR A 53 28.08 -24.68 11.32
C THR A 53 27.04 -23.61 11.03
N ARG A 54 26.18 -23.24 12.00
CA ARG A 54 25.22 -22.13 11.83
C ARG A 54 25.89 -20.77 11.69
N CYS A 55 26.98 -20.53 12.40
CA CYS A 55 27.78 -19.31 12.22
C CYS A 55 28.38 -19.26 10.81
N ALA A 56 29.03 -20.35 10.37
CA ALA A 56 29.60 -20.45 9.04
C ALA A 56 28.55 -20.28 7.92
N LEU A 57 27.34 -20.83 8.09
CA LEU A 57 26.24 -20.67 7.14
C LEU A 57 25.75 -19.21 7.06
N ARG A 58 25.66 -18.52 8.21
CA ARG A 58 25.30 -17.10 8.25
C ARG A 58 26.33 -16.23 7.54
N ASP A 59 27.61 -16.51 7.77
CA ASP A 59 28.71 -15.80 7.11
C ASP A 59 28.73 -16.06 5.60
N LEU A 60 28.47 -17.30 5.17
CA LEU A 60 28.32 -17.67 3.77
C LEU A 60 27.18 -16.89 3.10
N VAL A 61 26.00 -16.86 3.73
CA VAL A 61 24.84 -16.12 3.19
C VAL A 61 25.11 -14.62 3.15
N ALA A 62 25.80 -14.06 4.15
CA ALA A 62 26.19 -12.66 4.16
C ALA A 62 27.16 -12.33 3.02
N ARG A 63 28.17 -13.18 2.78
CA ARG A 63 29.11 -13.03 1.66
C ARG A 63 28.40 -13.11 0.31
N VAL A 64 27.51 -14.10 0.12
CA VAL A 64 26.73 -14.25 -1.10
C VAL A 64 25.87 -13.02 -1.38
N ARG A 65 25.32 -12.37 -0.34
CA ARG A 65 24.56 -11.12 -0.49
C ARG A 65 25.43 -9.95 -0.95
N ILE A 66 26.65 -9.85 -0.40
CA ILE A 66 27.62 -8.83 -0.80
C ILE A 66 28.03 -9.08 -2.26
N ASP A 67 28.43 -10.30 -2.61
CA ASP A 67 28.88 -10.65 -3.95
C ASP A 67 27.78 -10.56 -5.02
N HIS A 68 26.51 -10.76 -4.64
CA HIS A 68 25.38 -10.52 -5.52
C HIS A 68 25.25 -9.03 -5.89
N SER A 69 25.53 -8.13 -4.95
CA SER A 69 25.44 -6.68 -5.20
C SER A 69 26.50 -6.18 -6.19
N THR A 70 27.66 -6.85 -6.25
CA THR A 70 28.78 -6.52 -7.15
C THR A 70 28.71 -7.26 -8.49
N ASN A 71 28.35 -8.55 -8.48
CA ASN A 71 28.42 -9.41 -9.68
C ASN A 71 27.09 -9.56 -10.44
N GLY A 72 25.98 -9.07 -9.87
CA GLY A 72 24.68 -9.05 -10.52
C GLY A 72 23.96 -10.41 -10.61
N PRO A 73 22.80 -10.45 -11.30
CA PRO A 73 21.86 -11.58 -11.23
C PRO A 73 22.32 -12.87 -11.93
N LEU A 74 23.17 -12.76 -12.97
CA LEU A 74 23.68 -13.93 -13.69
C LEU A 74 24.65 -14.77 -12.85
N TRP A 75 25.45 -14.12 -11.99
CA TRP A 75 26.34 -14.81 -11.06
C TRP A 75 25.54 -15.59 -10.01
N LEU A 76 24.48 -14.99 -9.45
CA LEU A 76 23.62 -15.66 -8.48
C LEU A 76 22.93 -16.88 -9.09
N ALA A 77 22.49 -16.80 -10.36
CA ALA A 77 21.90 -17.96 -11.05
C ALA A 77 22.86 -19.16 -11.11
N ARG A 78 24.18 -18.92 -11.22
CA ARG A 78 25.21 -19.97 -11.25
C ARG A 78 25.52 -20.54 -9.85
N VAL A 79 25.54 -19.72 -8.82
CA VAL A 79 25.89 -20.12 -7.44
C VAL A 79 24.69 -20.66 -6.64
N LYS A 80 23.47 -20.33 -7.07
CA LYS A 80 22.23 -20.73 -6.39
C LYS A 80 22.07 -22.25 -6.21
N PRO A 81 22.36 -23.13 -7.19
CA PRO A 81 22.25 -24.57 -7.00
C PRO A 81 23.18 -25.10 -5.91
N ASP A 82 24.43 -24.64 -5.90
CA ASP A 82 25.43 -25.06 -4.90
C ASP A 82 25.05 -24.57 -3.50
N LEU A 83 24.57 -23.33 -3.39
CA LEU A 83 24.06 -22.78 -2.12
C LEU A 83 22.83 -23.56 -1.63
N GLN A 84 21.93 -23.94 -2.54
CA GLN A 84 20.77 -24.76 -2.20
C GLN A 84 21.19 -26.14 -1.67
N ASN A 85 22.17 -26.78 -2.30
CA ASN A 85 22.69 -28.06 -1.83
C ASN A 85 23.32 -27.96 -0.44
N VAL A 86 24.16 -26.94 -0.20
CA VAL A 86 24.76 -26.69 1.14
C VAL A 86 23.69 -26.41 2.20
N MET A 87 22.63 -25.69 1.85
CA MET A 87 21.51 -25.44 2.76
C MET A 87 20.72 -26.73 3.05
N ILE A 88 20.48 -27.57 2.04
CA ILE A 88 19.80 -28.87 2.22
C ILE A 88 20.64 -29.77 3.12
N ASP A 89 21.94 -29.89 2.86
CA ASP A 89 22.85 -30.71 3.67
C ASP A 89 22.90 -30.23 5.13
N ALA A 90 22.89 -28.92 5.37
CA ALA A 90 22.83 -28.35 6.72
C ALA A 90 21.49 -28.64 7.41
N ILE A 91 20.37 -28.58 6.68
CA ILE A 91 19.03 -28.90 7.22
C ILE A 91 18.94 -30.39 7.57
N VAL A 92 19.40 -31.27 6.68
CA VAL A 92 19.42 -32.72 6.91
C VAL A 92 20.34 -33.06 8.08
N GLY A 93 21.55 -32.49 8.13
CA GLY A 93 22.49 -32.69 9.24
C GLY A 93 21.91 -32.24 10.58
N HIS A 94 21.26 -31.07 10.63
CA HIS A 94 20.59 -30.59 11.84
C HIS A 94 19.45 -31.52 12.25
N HIS A 95 18.64 -32.00 11.30
CA HIS A 95 17.54 -32.91 11.60
C HIS A 95 18.03 -34.23 12.19
N VAL A 96 19.08 -34.83 11.62
CA VAL A 96 19.70 -36.06 12.12
C VAL A 96 20.25 -35.89 13.54
N VAL A 97 20.93 -34.77 13.82
CA VAL A 97 21.41 -34.46 15.18
C VAL A 97 20.25 -34.33 16.17
N TRP A 98 19.13 -33.74 15.73
CA TRP A 98 17.95 -33.56 16.57
C TRP A 98 17.21 -34.86 16.85
N GLU A 99 17.06 -35.73 15.86
CA GLU A 99 16.49 -37.07 16.05
C GLU A 99 17.36 -37.91 16.99
N GLN A 100 18.68 -37.85 16.85
CA GLN A 100 19.61 -38.53 17.77
C GLN A 100 19.46 -38.01 19.20
N LEU A 101 19.38 -36.69 19.38
CA LEU A 101 19.08 -36.03 20.66
C LEU A 101 17.79 -36.54 21.29
N ALA A 102 16.72 -36.62 20.51
CA ALA A 102 15.42 -37.07 20.98
C ALA A 102 15.44 -38.54 21.38
N ALA A 103 16.10 -39.39 20.59
CA ALA A 103 16.27 -40.81 20.87
C ALA A 103 17.07 -41.05 22.16
N ASP A 104 18.18 -40.35 22.33
CA ASP A 104 19.04 -40.47 23.51
C ASP A 104 18.38 -39.92 24.77
N ALA A 105 17.62 -38.81 24.66
CA ALA A 105 16.81 -38.29 25.76
C ALA A 105 15.74 -39.30 26.21
N SER A 106 15.07 -39.94 25.25
CA SER A 106 14.08 -40.99 25.52
C SER A 106 14.72 -42.21 26.19
N ALA A 107 15.88 -42.67 25.69
CA ALA A 107 16.63 -43.78 26.27
C ALA A 107 17.08 -43.46 27.72
N THR A 108 17.55 -42.23 27.96
CA THR A 108 17.96 -41.78 29.29
C THR A 108 16.77 -41.74 30.26
N ALA A 109 15.61 -41.23 29.82
CA ALA A 109 14.39 -41.22 30.61
C ALA A 109 13.92 -42.64 30.96
N GLN A 110 13.99 -43.58 30.01
CA GLN A 110 13.66 -44.98 30.25
C GLN A 110 14.64 -45.64 31.24
N ASN A 111 15.94 -45.36 31.12
CA ASN A 111 16.95 -45.88 32.05
C ASN A 111 16.76 -45.31 33.46
N ALA A 112 16.44 -44.01 33.59
CA ALA A 112 16.11 -43.39 34.86
C ALA A 112 14.85 -44.02 35.49
N ALA A 113 13.81 -44.27 34.69
CA ALA A 113 12.60 -44.96 35.16
C ALA A 113 12.89 -46.40 35.64
N ARG A 114 13.74 -47.15 34.91
CA ARG A 114 14.17 -48.50 35.32
C ARG A 114 14.99 -48.46 36.61
N ALA A 115 15.93 -47.51 36.73
CA ALA A 115 16.73 -47.33 37.93
C ALA A 115 15.87 -46.96 39.15
N ALA A 116 14.89 -46.06 38.98
CA ALA A 116 13.93 -45.71 40.01
C ALA A 116 13.06 -46.92 40.43
N ALA A 117 12.60 -47.73 39.48
CA ALA A 117 11.86 -48.95 39.76
C ALA A 117 12.70 -49.98 40.53
N ALA A 118 13.97 -50.15 40.16
CA ALA A 118 14.91 -51.02 40.87
C ALA A 118 15.17 -50.54 42.30
N LEU A 119 15.35 -49.22 42.49
CA LEU A 119 15.53 -48.61 43.81
C LEU A 119 14.28 -48.82 44.70
N HIS A 120 13.08 -48.65 44.14
CA HIS A 120 11.82 -48.91 44.84
C HIS A 120 11.66 -50.38 45.28
N LEU A 121 12.12 -51.33 44.46
CA LEU A 121 12.14 -52.76 44.81
C LEU A 121 13.13 -53.05 45.94
N CYS A 122 14.32 -52.44 45.93
CA CYS A 122 15.31 -52.58 47.00
C CYS A 122 14.82 -51.96 48.32
N LEU A 123 14.17 -50.80 48.27
CA LEU A 123 13.63 -50.12 49.47
C LEU A 123 12.45 -50.88 50.10
N ARG A 124 11.62 -51.57 49.30
CA ARG A 124 10.54 -52.44 49.82
C ARG A 124 11.03 -53.72 50.48
N GLY A 125 12.22 -54.20 50.15
CA GLY A 125 12.78 -55.44 50.72
C GLY A 125 13.39 -55.28 52.12
N GLY A 126 13.64 -54.05 52.58
CA GLY A 126 14.50 -53.79 53.74
C GLY A 126 13.86 -53.21 55.00
N LEU A 127 12.55 -52.90 55.04
CA LEU A 127 11.97 -52.12 56.14
C LEU A 127 10.80 -52.85 56.82
N ALA A 128 11.15 -53.65 57.82
CA ALA A 128 10.33 -53.83 59.00
C ALA A 128 10.82 -52.83 60.07
N GLU A 129 9.89 -52.12 60.71
CA GLU A 129 10.05 -51.23 61.89
C GLU A 129 10.27 -49.72 61.66
N SER A 130 9.20 -48.97 61.30
CA SER A 130 9.11 -47.50 61.47
C SER A 130 7.64 -46.98 61.43
N GLY A 131 6.83 -47.41 62.41
CA GLY A 131 5.35 -47.31 62.35
C GLY A 131 4.66 -45.93 62.22
N ASN A 132 5.37 -44.79 62.26
CA ASN A 132 4.76 -43.46 62.12
C ASN A 132 5.19 -42.67 60.88
N GLN A 133 6.45 -42.77 60.46
CA GLN A 133 6.90 -42.16 59.20
C GLN A 133 6.37 -42.96 58.01
N ASP A 134 6.36 -44.29 58.13
CA ASP A 134 5.90 -45.21 57.10
C ASP A 134 4.42 -45.00 56.74
N SER A 135 3.58 -44.57 57.68
CA SER A 135 2.15 -44.33 57.42
C SER A 135 1.90 -43.06 56.59
N LEU A 136 2.70 -42.01 56.83
CA LEU A 136 2.67 -40.74 56.10
C LEU A 136 3.20 -40.91 54.68
N ASP A 137 4.32 -41.63 54.54
CA ASP A 137 4.95 -41.90 53.25
C ASP A 137 4.08 -42.84 52.39
N ASN A 138 3.39 -43.80 53.02
CA ASN A 138 2.46 -44.70 52.32
C ASN A 138 1.15 -44.00 51.92
N ALA A 139 0.65 -43.05 52.71
CA ALA A 139 -0.48 -42.21 52.32
C ALA A 139 -0.13 -41.25 51.16
N GLY A 140 1.06 -40.66 51.20
CA GLY A 140 1.59 -39.84 50.10
C GLY A 140 1.77 -40.64 48.81
N ALA A 141 2.44 -41.79 48.87
CA ALA A 141 2.63 -42.68 47.73
C ALA A 141 1.31 -43.22 47.15
N MET A 142 0.31 -43.50 48.00
CA MET A 142 -1.02 -43.87 47.56
C MET A 142 -1.69 -42.75 46.75
N LEU A 143 -1.59 -41.50 47.20
CA LEU A 143 -2.17 -40.36 46.49
C LEU A 143 -1.41 -40.05 45.20
N ASP A 144 -0.09 -40.15 45.21
CA ASP A 144 0.72 -39.95 44.00
C ASP A 144 0.38 -41.00 42.92
N PHE A 145 0.15 -42.26 43.30
CA PHE A 145 -0.34 -43.30 42.37
C PHE A 145 -1.73 -42.98 41.78
N LEU A 146 -2.56 -42.21 42.48
CA LEU A 146 -3.87 -41.77 42.00
C LEU A 146 -3.81 -40.52 41.12
N GLY A 147 -2.61 -40.00 40.83
CA GLY A 147 -2.40 -38.76 40.08
C GLY A 147 -2.10 -37.54 40.96
N GLY A 148 -1.84 -37.73 42.25
CA GLY A 148 -1.52 -36.65 43.20
C GLY A 148 -0.22 -35.90 42.89
N SER A 149 0.66 -36.44 42.06
CA SER A 149 1.85 -35.74 41.53
C SER A 149 1.51 -34.71 40.46
N GLU A 150 0.41 -34.91 39.75
CA GLU A 150 -0.06 -34.04 38.66
C GLU A 150 -1.14 -33.06 39.12
N CYS A 151 -1.62 -33.20 40.36
CA CYS A 151 -2.64 -32.33 40.93
C CYS A 151 -2.09 -30.90 41.09
N PRO A 152 -2.69 -29.89 40.43
CA PRO A 152 -2.24 -28.50 40.52
C PRO A 152 -2.63 -27.83 41.85
N ASP A 153 -3.59 -28.41 42.58
CA ASP A 153 -4.08 -27.89 43.85
C ASP A 153 -3.38 -28.58 45.04
N ALA A 154 -2.41 -27.87 45.62
CA ALA A 154 -1.65 -28.34 46.78
C ALA A 154 -2.52 -28.46 48.05
N ALA A 155 -3.53 -27.61 48.21
CA ALA A 155 -4.43 -27.64 49.37
C ALA A 155 -5.36 -28.86 49.31
N LEU A 156 -5.84 -29.20 48.11
CA LEU A 156 -6.59 -30.44 47.89
C LEU A 156 -5.73 -31.67 48.20
N LYS A 157 -4.48 -31.71 47.74
CA LYS A 157 -3.55 -32.81 48.03
C LYS A 157 -3.35 -33.01 49.53
N GLU A 158 -3.10 -31.92 50.28
CA GLU A 158 -2.92 -31.98 51.73
C GLU A 158 -4.19 -32.45 52.46
N SER A 159 -5.36 -31.98 52.02
CA SER A 159 -6.66 -32.41 52.55
C SER A 159 -6.89 -33.91 52.36
N LEU A 160 -6.63 -34.43 51.15
CA LEU A 160 -6.75 -35.86 50.85
C LEU A 160 -5.74 -36.69 51.65
N GLN A 161 -4.52 -36.19 51.85
CA GLN A 161 -3.51 -36.89 52.66
C GLN A 161 -3.94 -36.99 54.13
N ARG A 162 -4.50 -35.91 54.69
CA ARG A 162 -5.06 -35.92 56.05
C ARG A 162 -6.21 -36.92 56.17
N GLN A 163 -7.13 -36.96 55.19
CA GLN A 163 -8.24 -37.93 55.19
C GLN A 163 -7.77 -39.39 55.10
N ALA A 164 -6.75 -39.68 54.28
CA ALA A 164 -6.16 -41.00 54.18
C ALA A 164 -5.57 -41.45 55.54
N LEU A 165 -4.81 -40.58 56.21
CA LEU A 165 -4.26 -40.85 57.53
C LEU A 165 -5.34 -41.07 58.58
N GLU A 166 -6.41 -40.27 58.56
CA GLU A 166 -7.53 -40.43 59.48
C GLU A 166 -8.22 -41.80 59.31
N LEU A 167 -8.40 -42.27 58.07
CA LEU A 167 -8.95 -43.60 57.79
C LEU A 167 -8.08 -44.72 58.37
N TYR A 168 -6.75 -44.63 58.24
CA TYR A 168 -5.82 -45.58 58.84
C TYR A 168 -5.84 -45.54 60.36
N HIS A 169 -5.83 -44.35 60.96
CA HIS A 169 -5.88 -44.18 62.41
C HIS A 169 -7.18 -44.74 62.99
N ARG A 170 -8.32 -44.47 62.35
CA ARG A 170 -9.63 -44.97 62.78
C ARG A 170 -9.68 -46.49 62.75
N HIS A 171 -9.19 -47.12 61.68
CA HIS A 171 -9.17 -48.59 61.59
C HIS A 171 -8.29 -49.22 62.68
N ASN A 172 -7.10 -48.64 62.92
CA ASN A 172 -6.23 -49.11 63.99
C ASN A 172 -6.87 -48.93 65.38
N GLN A 173 -7.61 -47.86 65.59
CA GLN A 173 -8.37 -47.64 66.83
C GLN A 173 -9.48 -48.68 67.00
N ASP A 174 -10.25 -48.96 65.95
CA ASP A 174 -11.32 -49.96 65.95
C ASP A 174 -10.76 -51.36 66.28
N LEU A 175 -9.62 -51.75 65.69
CA LEU A 175 -8.94 -53.02 65.99
C LEU A 175 -8.47 -53.10 67.45
N ARG A 176 -7.90 -52.01 67.98
CA ARG A 176 -7.49 -51.94 69.40
C ARG A 176 -8.70 -52.06 70.33
N GLN A 177 -9.82 -51.40 70.01
CA GLN A 177 -11.04 -51.48 70.80
C GLN A 177 -11.64 -52.89 70.78
N LEU A 178 -11.66 -53.56 69.63
CA LEU A 178 -12.09 -54.95 69.52
C LEU A 178 -11.22 -55.88 70.40
N GLN A 179 -9.91 -55.70 70.37
CA GLN A 179 -8.97 -56.46 71.20
C GLN A 179 -9.19 -56.19 72.71
N GLN A 180 -9.35 -54.94 73.12
CA GLN A 180 -9.64 -54.57 74.50
C GLN A 180 -10.98 -55.15 74.99
N SER A 181 -12.04 -55.07 74.17
CA SER A 181 -13.35 -55.64 74.47
C SER A 181 -13.29 -57.16 74.65
N PHE A 182 -12.48 -57.84 73.84
CA PHE A 182 -12.25 -59.27 73.96
C PHE A 182 -11.53 -59.64 75.27
N LEU A 183 -10.46 -58.92 75.62
CA LEU A 183 -9.72 -59.15 76.86
C LEU A 183 -10.62 -58.96 78.10
N GLN A 184 -11.46 -57.92 78.09
CA GLN A 184 -12.43 -57.67 79.17
C GLN A 184 -13.47 -58.80 79.31
N LYS A 185 -13.93 -59.38 78.19
CA LYS A 185 -14.94 -60.46 78.19
C LYS A 185 -14.38 -61.81 78.61
N CYS A 186 -13.12 -62.11 78.30
CA CYS A 186 -12.52 -63.40 78.64
C CYS A 186 -12.10 -63.50 80.11
N GLY A 187 -11.99 -62.39 80.83
CA GLY A 187 -11.65 -62.39 82.27
C GLY A 187 -10.24 -62.89 82.59
N VAL A 188 -9.41 -63.15 81.57
CA VAL A 188 -8.02 -63.60 81.70
C VAL A 188 -7.15 -62.35 81.90
N GLN A 189 -6.47 -62.25 83.04
CA GLN A 189 -5.60 -61.11 83.36
C GLN A 189 -4.34 -61.07 82.48
N ASP A 190 -3.94 -62.22 81.94
CA ASP A 190 -2.77 -62.35 81.08
C ASP A 190 -3.17 -62.35 79.60
N ALA A 191 -2.90 -61.24 78.92
CA ALA A 191 -3.20 -61.05 77.50
C ALA A 191 -2.47 -62.06 76.60
N SER A 192 -1.33 -62.60 77.05
CA SER A 192 -0.57 -63.61 76.30
C SER A 192 -1.30 -64.95 76.22
N VAL A 193 -1.96 -65.34 77.32
CA VAL A 193 -2.75 -66.57 77.41
C VAL A 193 -4.05 -66.43 76.63
N ALA A 194 -4.72 -65.27 76.75
CA ALA A 194 -5.97 -64.98 76.04
C ALA A 194 -5.81 -65.00 74.51
N LEU A 195 -4.65 -64.59 74.00
CA LEU A 195 -4.30 -64.58 72.56
C LEU A 195 -3.55 -65.83 72.10
N SER A 196 -3.27 -66.78 73.01
CA SER A 196 -2.61 -68.02 72.64
C SER A 196 -3.53 -68.88 71.75
N LYS A 197 -2.93 -69.69 70.86
CA LYS A 197 -3.70 -70.56 69.96
C LYS A 197 -4.60 -71.56 70.69
N THR A 198 -4.25 -71.93 71.91
CA THR A 198 -4.95 -72.95 72.70
C THR A 198 -5.62 -72.40 73.96
N GLY A 199 -5.57 -71.10 74.22
CA GLY A 199 -6.23 -70.49 75.39
C GLY A 199 -5.63 -70.92 76.74
N GLY A 200 -4.36 -71.33 76.74
CA GLY A 200 -3.68 -71.90 77.91
C GLY A 200 -3.92 -73.39 78.14
N TRP A 201 -4.70 -74.06 77.29
CA TRP A 201 -4.86 -75.52 77.35
C TRP A 201 -3.69 -76.25 76.66
N PRO A 202 -3.38 -77.49 77.09
CA PRO A 202 -2.51 -78.40 76.34
C PRO A 202 -3.05 -78.59 74.92
N ALA A 203 -2.16 -78.65 73.93
CA ALA A 203 -2.55 -78.79 72.52
C ALA A 203 -3.40 -80.05 72.27
N THR A 204 -3.08 -81.15 72.94
CA THR A 204 -3.85 -82.42 72.86
C THR A 204 -5.29 -82.27 73.33
N ASP A 205 -5.51 -81.58 74.45
CA ASP A 205 -6.84 -81.37 75.03
C ASP A 205 -7.65 -80.37 74.20
N HIS A 206 -6.98 -79.34 73.67
CA HIS A 206 -7.57 -78.40 72.74
C HIS A 206 -8.01 -79.10 71.43
N ASP A 207 -7.19 -80.00 70.88
CA ASP A 207 -7.53 -80.76 69.67
C ASP A 207 -8.72 -81.70 69.88
N HIS A 208 -8.80 -82.38 71.02
CA HIS A 208 -9.97 -83.19 71.38
C HIS A 208 -11.22 -82.32 71.55
N PHE A 209 -11.11 -81.18 72.24
CA PHE A 209 -12.19 -80.19 72.31
C PHE A 209 -12.66 -79.77 70.91
N MET A 210 -11.72 -79.45 70.01
CA MET A 210 -12.03 -79.00 68.65
C MET A 210 -12.74 -80.07 67.82
N LYS A 211 -12.36 -81.35 67.96
CA LYS A 211 -13.06 -82.47 67.31
C LYS A 211 -14.51 -82.55 67.77
N VAL A 212 -14.75 -82.54 69.09
CA VAL A 212 -16.11 -82.59 69.66
C VAL A 212 -16.92 -81.34 69.27
N PHE A 213 -16.29 -80.16 69.26
CA PHE A 213 -16.93 -78.90 68.86
C PHE A 213 -17.38 -78.93 67.40
N LYS A 214 -16.52 -79.36 66.47
CA LYS A 214 -16.85 -79.50 65.04
C LYS A 214 -17.98 -80.50 64.79
N ASP A 215 -18.06 -81.54 65.62
CA ASP A 215 -19.11 -82.56 65.50
C ASP A 215 -20.46 -82.11 66.08
N CYS A 216 -20.43 -81.32 67.16
CA CYS A 216 -21.62 -80.87 67.89
C CYS A 216 -22.22 -79.56 67.35
N GLU A 217 -21.40 -78.66 66.82
CA GLU A 217 -21.86 -77.35 66.33
C GLU A 217 -22.88 -77.44 65.19
N PRO A 218 -22.65 -78.21 64.10
CA PRO A 218 -23.63 -78.35 63.01
C PRO A 218 -24.93 -79.00 63.46
N LYS A 219 -24.87 -79.83 64.51
CA LYS A 219 -26.01 -80.55 65.10
C LYS A 219 -26.78 -79.71 66.13
N GLY A 220 -26.32 -78.47 66.41
CA GLY A 220 -26.96 -77.56 67.36
C GLY A 220 -26.89 -78.00 68.83
N ILE A 221 -26.03 -78.97 69.17
CA ILE A 221 -25.89 -79.48 70.55
C ILE A 221 -25.10 -78.45 71.38
N ARG A 222 -25.72 -77.91 72.45
CA ARG A 222 -25.16 -76.85 73.30
C ARG A 222 -25.26 -77.18 74.79
N ASN A 223 -24.62 -76.36 75.61
CA ASN A 223 -24.72 -76.38 77.08
C ASN A 223 -24.24 -77.72 77.66
N ASP A 224 -24.93 -78.25 78.67
CA ASP A 224 -24.47 -79.38 79.47
C ASP A 224 -24.21 -80.66 78.65
N GLN A 225 -24.99 -80.90 77.59
CA GLN A 225 -24.77 -82.06 76.70
C GLN A 225 -23.45 -81.97 75.92
N PHE A 226 -23.04 -80.76 75.54
CA PHE A 226 -21.75 -80.52 74.90
C PHE A 226 -20.61 -80.70 75.92
N VAL A 227 -20.75 -80.10 77.11
CA VAL A 227 -19.74 -80.19 78.18
C VAL A 227 -19.50 -81.65 78.60
N THR A 228 -20.54 -82.46 78.72
CA THR A 228 -20.42 -83.89 79.06
C THR A 228 -19.66 -84.69 78.01
N ARG A 229 -19.87 -84.38 76.71
CA ARG A 229 -19.14 -85.04 75.61
C ARG A 229 -17.67 -84.64 75.56
N VAL A 230 -17.37 -83.36 75.82
CA VAL A 230 -15.98 -82.89 75.94
C VAL A 230 -15.28 -83.52 77.14
N ALA A 231 -15.96 -83.61 78.29
CA ALA A 231 -15.41 -84.22 79.51
C ALA A 231 -15.07 -85.71 79.35
N ALA A 232 -15.72 -86.42 78.41
CA ALA A 232 -15.41 -87.81 78.10
C ALA A 232 -14.13 -87.98 77.26
N GLU A 233 -13.77 -86.96 76.47
CA GLU A 233 -12.65 -87.00 75.51
C GLU A 233 -11.39 -86.26 76.02
N VAL A 234 -11.55 -85.35 76.98
CA VAL A 234 -10.45 -84.57 77.56
C VAL A 234 -10.05 -85.14 78.92
N THR A 235 -8.79 -85.54 79.07
CA THR A 235 -8.27 -86.11 80.31
C THR A 235 -7.96 -85.02 81.35
N MET A 236 -8.53 -85.15 82.55
CA MET A 236 -8.14 -84.40 83.77
C MET A 236 -8.56 -82.91 83.89
N GLN A 237 -9.47 -82.37 83.05
CA GLN A 237 -9.98 -81.00 83.23
C GLN A 237 -11.31 -80.96 84.01
N PRO A 238 -11.49 -80.07 85.01
CA PRO A 238 -12.75 -79.94 85.72
C PRO A 238 -13.83 -79.27 84.83
N LEU A 239 -15.10 -79.57 85.08
CA LEU A 239 -16.24 -79.10 84.25
C LEU A 239 -16.31 -77.57 84.12
N ASN A 240 -15.89 -76.83 85.15
CA ASN A 240 -15.80 -75.37 85.11
C ASN A 240 -14.72 -74.87 84.13
N ALA A 241 -13.56 -75.56 84.05
CA ALA A 241 -12.51 -75.24 83.08
C ALA A 241 -12.99 -75.50 81.65
N ILE A 242 -13.74 -76.58 81.40
CA ILE A 242 -14.34 -76.86 80.09
C ILE A 242 -15.31 -75.74 79.68
N ARG A 243 -16.17 -75.27 80.60
CA ARG A 243 -17.10 -74.15 80.33
C ARG A 243 -16.37 -72.82 80.08
N ALA A 244 -15.32 -72.54 80.84
CA ALA A 244 -14.49 -71.35 80.64
C ALA A 244 -13.79 -71.39 79.28
N HIS A 245 -13.28 -72.57 78.88
CA HIS A 245 -12.64 -72.79 77.59
C HIS A 245 -13.62 -72.68 76.41
N ASP A 246 -14.84 -73.23 76.52
CA ASP A 246 -15.89 -73.04 75.50
C ASP A 246 -16.26 -71.56 75.34
N THR A 247 -16.39 -70.83 76.47
CA THR A 247 -16.67 -69.39 76.47
C THR A 247 -15.54 -68.60 75.81
N TRP A 248 -14.28 -68.92 76.15
CA TRP A 248 -13.09 -68.34 75.53
C TRP A 248 -13.04 -68.63 74.03
N TYR A 249 -13.17 -69.89 73.61
CA TYR A 249 -13.05 -70.30 72.21
C TYR A 249 -14.13 -69.64 71.33
N ARG A 250 -15.38 -69.60 71.82
CA ARG A 250 -16.46 -68.87 71.13
C ARG A 250 -16.19 -67.36 71.05
N SER A 251 -15.57 -66.79 72.08
CA SER A 251 -15.17 -65.38 72.10
C SER A 251 -14.03 -65.10 71.12
N VAL A 252 -13.03 -65.99 71.02
CA VAL A 252 -11.93 -65.90 70.05
C VAL A 252 -12.45 -65.98 68.62
N ARG A 253 -13.34 -66.94 68.33
CA ARG A 253 -13.95 -67.06 66.99
C ARG A 253 -14.78 -65.83 66.64
N ARG A 254 -15.53 -65.28 67.60
CA ARG A 254 -16.28 -64.03 67.40
C ARG A 254 -15.34 -62.85 67.14
N LEU A 255 -14.24 -62.75 67.88
CA LEU A 255 -13.23 -61.70 67.65
C LEU A 255 -12.62 -61.85 66.25
N ALA A 256 -12.27 -63.06 65.83
CA ALA A 256 -11.75 -63.32 64.48
C ALA A 256 -12.74 -62.85 63.40
N GLN A 257 -14.02 -63.22 63.53
CA GLN A 257 -15.07 -62.74 62.62
C GLN A 257 -15.19 -61.21 62.63
N GLN A 258 -15.19 -60.57 63.80
CA GLN A 258 -15.27 -59.12 63.91
C GLN A 258 -14.05 -58.41 63.31
N ARG A 259 -12.86 -59.02 63.39
CA ARG A 259 -11.65 -58.52 62.74
C ARG A 259 -11.76 -58.65 61.23
N ASP A 260 -12.23 -59.79 60.73
CA ASP A 260 -12.45 -59.99 59.28
C ASP A 260 -13.50 -59.02 58.74
N ASP A 261 -14.61 -58.82 59.46
CA ASP A 261 -15.65 -57.85 59.11
C ASP A 261 -15.10 -56.41 59.11
N SER A 262 -14.30 -56.04 60.13
CA SER A 262 -13.65 -54.73 60.23
C SER A 262 -12.61 -54.49 59.12
N MET A 263 -11.83 -55.52 58.76
CA MET A 263 -10.89 -55.46 57.63
C MET A 263 -11.63 -55.32 56.29
N ALA A 264 -12.74 -56.04 56.10
CA ALA A 264 -13.56 -55.94 54.90
C ALA A 264 -14.20 -54.54 54.79
N GLU A 265 -14.70 -54.00 55.90
CA GLU A 265 -15.24 -52.63 55.94
C GLU A 265 -14.17 -51.58 55.67
N HIS A 266 -12.98 -51.70 56.28
CA HIS A 266 -11.86 -50.81 56.03
C HIS A 266 -11.43 -50.84 54.56
N THR A 267 -11.34 -52.03 53.96
CA THR A 267 -11.02 -52.19 52.53
C THR A 267 -12.04 -51.48 51.64
N ARG A 268 -13.34 -51.61 51.94
CA ARG A 268 -14.40 -50.88 51.21
C ARG A 268 -14.28 -49.37 51.37
N ARG A 269 -14.02 -48.88 52.60
CA ARG A 269 -13.85 -47.45 52.87
C ARG A 269 -12.62 -46.87 52.17
N VAL A 270 -11.50 -47.59 52.17
CA VAL A 270 -10.28 -47.20 51.45
C VAL A 270 -10.54 -47.18 49.95
N GLN A 271 -11.27 -48.17 49.40
CA GLN A 271 -11.59 -48.17 47.98
C GLN A 271 -12.48 -46.99 47.58
N ALA A 272 -13.56 -46.73 48.34
CA ALA A 272 -14.42 -45.57 48.12
C ALA A 272 -13.63 -44.26 48.19
N PHE A 273 -12.76 -44.11 49.19
CA PHE A 273 -11.86 -42.95 49.30
C PHE A 273 -10.93 -42.82 48.09
N LYS A 274 -10.35 -43.91 47.59
CA LYS A 274 -9.49 -43.87 46.39
C LYS A 274 -10.26 -43.39 45.16
N ASP A 275 -11.50 -43.85 44.99
CA ASP A 275 -12.34 -43.47 43.87
C ASP A 275 -12.76 -41.99 43.95
N ASP A 276 -13.14 -41.52 45.15
CA ASP A 276 -13.45 -40.11 45.41
C ASP A 276 -12.22 -39.19 45.23
N ALA A 277 -11.06 -39.61 45.75
CA ALA A 277 -9.81 -38.88 45.61
C ALA A 277 -9.37 -38.77 44.14
N ARG A 278 -9.50 -39.87 43.37
CA ARG A 278 -9.22 -39.86 41.92
C ARG A 278 -10.17 -38.91 41.19
N ALA A 279 -11.45 -38.92 41.51
CA ALA A 279 -12.43 -38.01 40.91
C ALA A 279 -12.12 -36.54 41.24
N ALA A 280 -11.77 -36.24 42.49
CA ALA A 280 -11.41 -34.89 42.94
C ALA A 280 -10.13 -34.38 42.26
N ILE A 281 -9.08 -35.20 42.18
CA ILE A 281 -7.83 -34.85 41.49
C ILE A 281 -8.08 -34.62 39.99
N ALA A 282 -8.87 -35.48 39.34
CA ALA A 282 -9.23 -35.31 37.93
C ALA A 282 -10.01 -34.01 37.69
N ALA A 283 -10.96 -33.67 38.57
CA ALA A 283 -11.71 -32.44 38.48
C ALA A 283 -10.83 -31.19 38.67
N ALA A 284 -9.91 -31.20 39.65
CA ALA A 284 -8.97 -30.11 39.88
C ALA A 284 -8.01 -29.93 38.70
N THR A 285 -7.52 -31.02 38.12
CA THR A 285 -6.65 -31.00 36.94
C THR A 285 -7.39 -30.44 35.72
N ALA A 286 -8.63 -30.88 35.47
CA ALA A 286 -9.45 -30.37 34.38
C ALA A 286 -9.76 -28.86 34.56
N ALA A 287 -10.04 -28.42 35.78
CA ALA A 287 -10.25 -27.01 36.09
C ALA A 287 -9.01 -26.17 35.79
N ALA A 288 -7.82 -26.63 36.18
CA ALA A 288 -6.56 -25.93 35.92
C ALA A 288 -6.20 -25.86 34.44
N VAL A 289 -6.46 -26.93 33.68
CA VAL A 289 -6.29 -26.92 32.21
C VAL A 289 -7.21 -25.88 31.58
N LEU A 290 -8.46 -25.80 32.02
CA LEU A 290 -9.44 -24.84 31.52
C LEU A 290 -9.10 -23.39 31.88
N THR A 291 -8.58 -23.13 33.08
CA THR A 291 -8.11 -21.78 33.45
C THR A 291 -6.90 -21.37 32.61
N LYS A 292 -5.93 -22.27 32.42
CA LYS A 292 -4.76 -22.02 31.59
C LYS A 292 -5.14 -21.74 30.13
N ALA A 293 -6.07 -22.51 29.57
CA ALA A 293 -6.57 -22.28 28.21
C ALA A 293 -7.24 -20.89 28.06
N LYS A 294 -8.00 -20.44 29.07
CA LYS A 294 -8.60 -19.09 29.09
C LYS A 294 -7.54 -17.99 29.19
N GLU A 295 -6.50 -18.19 29.97
CA GLU A 295 -5.37 -17.26 30.09
C GLU A 295 -4.61 -17.14 28.76
N GLU A 296 -4.35 -18.27 28.10
CA GLU A 296 -3.73 -18.31 26.77
C GLU A 296 -4.59 -17.60 25.72
N GLU A 297 -5.90 -17.81 25.71
CA GLU A 297 -6.84 -17.11 24.82
C GLU A 297 -6.84 -15.59 25.06
N LEU A 298 -6.83 -15.17 26.33
CA LEU A 298 -6.75 -13.74 26.68
C LEU A 298 -5.41 -13.14 26.24
N ALA A 299 -4.30 -13.84 26.45
CA ALA A 299 -2.98 -13.41 26.03
C ALA A 299 -2.90 -13.25 24.50
N GLN A 300 -3.47 -14.18 23.73
CA GLN A 300 -3.57 -14.08 22.27
C GLN A 300 -4.38 -12.85 21.85
N ARG A 301 -5.55 -12.62 22.44
CA ARG A 301 -6.37 -11.43 22.14
C ARG A 301 -5.63 -10.12 22.42
N LEU A 302 -4.89 -10.04 23.52
CA LEU A 302 -4.08 -8.86 23.85
C LEU A 302 -2.94 -8.66 22.84
N ALA A 303 -2.29 -9.74 22.41
CA ALA A 303 -1.25 -9.68 21.39
C ALA A 303 -1.80 -9.21 20.03
N ASP A 304 -2.95 -9.73 19.61
CA ASP A 304 -3.64 -9.30 18.39
C ASP A 304 -4.06 -7.82 18.45
N GLN A 305 -4.62 -7.40 19.59
CA GLN A 305 -4.95 -6.00 19.83
C GLN A 305 -3.71 -5.11 19.71
N ALA A 306 -2.59 -5.48 20.34
CA ALA A 306 -1.34 -4.74 20.26
C ALA A 306 -0.82 -4.64 18.81
N LEU A 307 -0.90 -5.71 18.04
CA LEU A 307 -0.53 -5.74 16.63
C LEU A 307 -1.40 -4.80 15.78
N MET A 308 -2.72 -4.79 16.04
CA MET A 308 -3.64 -3.88 15.35
C MET A 308 -3.37 -2.42 15.72
N HIS A 309 -3.12 -2.10 16.99
CA HIS A 309 -2.73 -0.75 17.41
C HIS A 309 -1.43 -0.30 16.75
N ALA A 310 -0.41 -1.16 16.72
CA ALA A 310 0.86 -0.85 16.04
C ALA A 310 0.66 -0.58 14.53
N LYS A 311 -0.23 -1.34 13.88
CA LYS A 311 -0.60 -1.13 12.48
C LYS A 311 -1.32 0.21 12.27
N VAL A 312 -2.26 0.55 13.14
CA VAL A 312 -2.97 1.84 13.12
C VAL A 312 -2.00 3.00 13.32
N GLU A 313 -1.10 2.92 14.29
CA GLU A 313 -0.08 3.96 14.53
C GLU A 313 0.86 4.11 13.32
N ARG A 314 1.26 3.02 12.67
CA ARG A 314 2.02 3.08 11.42
C ARG A 314 1.27 3.80 10.31
N PHE A 315 -0.04 3.58 10.18
CA PHE A 315 -0.86 4.29 9.19
C PHE A 315 -1.03 5.78 9.53
N LYS A 316 -1.26 6.11 10.81
CA LYS A 316 -1.29 7.50 11.27
C LYS A 316 0.02 8.20 10.98
N GLY A 317 1.16 7.58 11.30
CA GLY A 317 2.49 8.11 11.00
C GLY A 317 2.71 8.38 9.51
N LYS A 318 2.34 7.44 8.63
CA LYS A 318 2.40 7.64 7.17
C LYS A 318 1.49 8.77 6.69
N ARG A 319 0.27 8.87 7.23
CA ARG A 319 -0.70 9.91 6.87
C ARG A 319 -0.18 11.28 7.30
N ASN A 320 0.32 11.40 8.53
CA ASN A 320 0.87 12.65 9.06
C ASN A 320 2.11 13.06 8.26
N ALA A 321 3.05 12.16 8.00
CA ALA A 321 4.22 12.46 7.17
C ALA A 321 3.84 12.93 5.74
N LYS A 322 2.80 12.34 5.14
CA LYS A 322 2.28 12.79 3.83
C LYS A 322 1.63 14.18 3.93
N ALA A 323 0.90 14.45 5.00
CA ALA A 323 0.30 15.76 5.24
C ALA A 323 1.37 16.84 5.47
N ASP A 324 2.42 16.54 6.23
CA ASP A 324 3.55 17.43 6.48
C ASP A 324 4.31 17.73 5.18
N LEU A 325 4.58 16.70 4.36
CA LEU A 325 5.20 16.89 3.05
C LEU A 325 4.33 17.75 2.12
N ALA A 326 3.02 17.54 2.10
CA ALA A 326 2.10 18.35 1.30
C ALA A 326 2.05 19.80 1.79
N ALA A 327 2.08 20.03 3.11
CA ALA A 327 2.16 21.37 3.70
C ALA A 327 3.48 22.07 3.32
N HIS A 328 4.60 21.36 3.38
CA HIS A 328 5.89 21.88 2.93
C HIS A 328 5.90 22.23 1.44
N GLN A 329 5.34 21.37 0.58
CA GLN A 329 5.22 21.65 -0.85
C GLN A 329 4.33 22.86 -1.14
N ALA A 330 3.21 23.00 -0.42
CA ALA A 330 2.33 24.16 -0.54
C ALA A 330 3.04 25.46 -0.13
N GLU A 331 3.84 25.43 0.94
CA GLU A 331 4.62 26.59 1.38
C GLU A 331 5.72 26.95 0.38
N ILE A 332 6.44 25.97 -0.18
CA ILE A 332 7.41 26.20 -1.27
C ILE A 332 6.72 26.83 -2.47
N ALA A 333 5.59 26.28 -2.93
CA ALA A 333 4.84 26.82 -4.07
C ALA A 333 4.36 28.26 -3.80
N ARG A 334 3.96 28.58 -2.56
CA ARG A 334 3.59 29.94 -2.14
C ARG A 334 4.78 30.90 -2.24
N LEU A 335 5.95 30.49 -1.76
CA LEU A 335 7.17 31.30 -1.83
C LEU A 335 7.64 31.48 -3.28
N GLU A 336 7.58 30.46 -4.11
CA GLU A 336 7.90 30.53 -5.54
C GLU A 336 6.93 31.46 -6.30
N ALA A 337 5.63 31.37 -6.04
CA ALA A 337 4.64 32.27 -6.62
C ALA A 337 4.88 33.73 -6.23
N ALA A 338 5.19 33.98 -4.95
CA ALA A 338 5.53 35.32 -4.46
C ALA A 338 6.82 35.85 -5.14
N ALA A 339 7.84 35.01 -5.29
CA ALA A 339 9.07 35.38 -5.99
C ALA A 339 8.83 35.68 -7.48
N MET A 340 8.01 34.87 -8.17
CA MET A 340 7.63 35.10 -9.57
C MET A 340 6.86 36.41 -9.72
N GLN A 341 5.92 36.71 -8.82
CA GLN A 341 5.17 37.96 -8.84
C GLN A 341 6.10 39.17 -8.63
N GLN A 342 7.00 39.11 -7.65
CA GLN A 342 8.00 40.17 -7.45
C GLN A 342 8.91 40.35 -8.66
N ALA A 343 9.35 39.26 -9.32
CA ALA A 343 10.16 39.34 -10.52
C ALA A 343 9.38 39.98 -11.70
N ALA A 344 8.10 39.63 -11.87
CA ALA A 344 7.24 40.20 -12.88
C ALA A 344 6.99 41.70 -12.64
N ASP A 345 6.75 42.10 -11.40
CA ASP A 345 6.56 43.50 -11.02
C ASP A 345 7.83 44.32 -11.24
N ARG A 346 9.01 43.78 -10.88
CA ARG A 346 10.30 44.41 -11.19
C ARG A 346 10.51 44.56 -12.70
N LYS A 347 10.14 43.56 -13.50
CA LYS A 347 10.22 43.65 -14.97
C LYS A 347 9.28 44.73 -15.50
N ARG A 348 8.04 44.78 -15.02
CA ARG A 348 7.07 45.82 -15.40
C ARG A 348 7.56 47.23 -15.06
N GLN A 349 8.18 47.41 -13.89
CA GLN A 349 8.78 48.69 -13.51
C GLN A 349 9.89 49.11 -14.47
N LYS A 350 10.83 48.20 -14.78
CA LYS A 350 11.91 48.45 -15.75
C LYS A 350 11.37 48.79 -17.15
N ASP A 351 10.38 48.03 -17.63
CA ASP A 351 9.76 48.27 -18.93
C ASP A 351 9.03 49.63 -18.96
N HIS A 352 8.37 50.01 -17.87
CA HIS A 352 7.72 51.31 -17.74
C HIS A 352 8.75 52.46 -17.75
N GLU A 353 9.84 52.32 -17.00
CA GLU A 353 10.94 53.30 -17.00
C GLU A 353 11.58 53.44 -18.38
N LEU A 354 11.82 52.33 -19.08
CA LEU A 354 12.37 52.33 -20.43
C LEU A 354 11.41 53.05 -21.40
N LYS A 355 10.12 52.73 -21.36
CA LYS A 355 9.11 53.43 -22.18
C LYS A 355 9.07 54.93 -21.87
N LYS A 356 9.16 55.31 -20.60
CA LYS A 356 9.21 56.72 -20.20
C LYS A 356 10.42 57.43 -20.79
N LYS A 357 11.61 56.81 -20.75
CA LYS A 357 12.83 57.36 -21.38
C LYS A 357 12.67 57.48 -22.90
N LEU A 358 12.21 56.43 -23.58
CA LEU A 358 11.95 56.46 -25.02
C LEU A 358 10.98 57.57 -25.44
N LEU A 359 9.93 57.80 -24.65
CA LEU A 359 8.99 58.90 -24.91
C LEU A 359 9.64 60.28 -24.71
N GLN A 360 10.53 60.43 -23.73
CA GLN A 360 11.28 61.68 -23.55
C GLN A 360 12.25 61.92 -24.72
N ASP A 361 12.97 60.89 -25.14
CA ASP A 361 13.90 60.96 -26.27
C ASP A 361 13.16 61.29 -27.58
N HIS A 362 12.00 60.67 -27.82
CA HIS A 362 11.17 60.97 -28.98
C HIS A 362 10.66 62.41 -28.98
N LYS A 363 10.20 62.93 -27.82
CA LYS A 363 9.80 64.33 -27.69
C LYS A 363 10.97 65.29 -27.95
N GLY A 364 12.16 64.95 -27.45
CA GLY A 364 13.38 65.70 -27.73
C GLY A 364 13.71 65.72 -29.23
N TRP A 365 13.62 64.55 -29.89
CA TRP A 365 13.90 64.44 -31.32
C TRP A 365 12.87 65.19 -32.19
N GLN A 366 11.58 65.12 -31.82
CA GLN A 366 10.54 65.90 -32.48
C GLN A 366 10.81 67.40 -32.39
N HIS A 367 11.19 67.91 -31.21
CA HIS A 367 11.49 69.32 -31.03
C HIS A 367 12.69 69.78 -31.87
N VAL A 368 13.76 68.99 -31.93
CA VAL A 368 14.92 69.26 -32.80
C VAL A 368 14.53 69.25 -34.28
N ASN A 369 13.70 68.29 -34.69
CA ASN A 369 13.23 68.19 -36.07
C ASN A 369 12.30 69.35 -36.45
N GLU A 370 11.43 69.80 -35.54
CA GLU A 370 10.60 71.00 -35.73
C GLU A 370 11.47 72.24 -35.94
N MET A 371 12.50 72.46 -35.11
CA MET A 371 13.43 73.58 -35.30
C MET A 371 14.16 73.50 -36.66
N ALA A 372 14.64 72.31 -37.04
CA ALA A 372 15.29 72.12 -38.34
C ALA A 372 14.34 72.37 -39.53
N GLN A 373 13.06 71.99 -39.41
CA GLN A 373 12.06 72.26 -40.43
C GLN A 373 11.69 73.74 -40.53
N GLU A 374 11.65 74.47 -39.41
CA GLU A 374 11.44 75.92 -39.42
C GLU A 374 12.60 76.66 -40.09
N GLU A 375 13.84 76.27 -39.79
CA GLU A 375 15.04 76.81 -40.45
C GLU A 375 15.03 76.53 -41.96
N ALA A 376 14.69 75.31 -42.38
CA ALA A 376 14.59 74.96 -43.80
C ALA A 376 13.49 75.77 -44.53
N LYS A 377 12.32 75.96 -43.89
CA LYS A 377 11.24 76.80 -44.43
C LYS A 377 11.64 78.27 -44.52
N ALA A 378 12.40 78.78 -43.56
CA ALA A 378 12.90 80.15 -43.59
C ALA A 378 13.87 80.38 -44.76
N LEU A 379 14.77 79.42 -45.02
CA LEU A 379 15.66 79.45 -46.18
C LEU A 379 14.90 79.40 -47.51
N LEU A 380 13.89 78.53 -47.62
CA LEU A 380 13.08 78.43 -48.84
C LEU A 380 12.33 79.74 -49.14
N ARG A 381 11.74 80.38 -48.11
CA ARG A 381 11.08 81.68 -48.26
C ARG A 381 12.05 82.79 -48.72
N ALA A 382 13.30 82.74 -48.28
CA ALA A 382 14.32 83.69 -48.71
C ALA A 382 14.68 83.49 -50.20
N MET A 383 14.82 82.24 -50.65
CA MET A 383 15.05 81.93 -52.07
C MET A 383 13.88 82.35 -52.97
N GLU A 384 12.64 82.05 -52.57
CA GLU A 384 11.45 82.44 -53.34
C GLU A 384 11.28 83.96 -53.45
N ALA A 385 11.70 84.71 -52.43
CA ALA A 385 11.67 86.17 -52.45
C ALA A 385 12.67 86.76 -53.45
N GLU A 386 13.86 86.16 -53.59
CA GLU A 386 14.85 86.56 -54.60
C GLU A 386 14.36 86.22 -56.02
N GLU A 387 13.85 85.00 -56.25
CA GLU A 387 13.28 84.65 -57.55
C GLU A 387 12.10 85.55 -57.97
N ARG A 388 11.33 86.05 -57.00
CA ARG A 388 10.21 86.98 -57.28
C ARG A 388 10.74 88.32 -57.76
N LYS A 389 11.80 88.85 -57.15
CA LYS A 389 12.45 90.10 -57.59
C LYS A 389 12.98 89.97 -59.02
N GLU A 390 13.58 88.84 -59.38
CA GLU A 390 14.07 88.58 -60.73
C GLU A 390 12.91 88.52 -61.76
N ARG A 391 11.81 87.86 -61.41
CA ARG A 391 10.61 87.78 -62.25
C ARG A 391 9.94 89.15 -62.43
N ASP A 392 9.90 89.97 -61.40
CA ASP A 392 9.31 91.31 -61.45
C ASP A 392 10.13 92.23 -62.36
N ALA A 393 11.46 92.14 -62.33
CA ALA A 393 12.33 92.88 -63.25
C ALA A 393 12.08 92.49 -64.71
N PHE A 394 12.02 91.18 -65.02
CA PHE A 394 11.76 90.71 -66.38
C PHE A 394 10.36 91.10 -66.89
N ASN A 395 9.35 91.07 -66.01
CA ASN A 395 8.00 91.52 -66.37
C ASN A 395 7.92 93.02 -66.62
N ALA A 396 8.66 93.85 -65.88
CA ALA A 396 8.73 95.28 -66.12
C ALA A 396 9.24 95.60 -67.54
N ASP A 397 10.32 94.94 -67.96
CA ASP A 397 10.87 95.08 -69.32
C ASP A 397 9.86 94.65 -70.39
N ARG A 398 9.15 93.55 -70.15
CA ARG A 398 8.13 93.03 -71.08
C ARG A 398 6.93 93.96 -71.22
N VAL A 399 6.54 94.65 -70.15
CA VAL A 399 5.47 95.65 -70.16
C VAL A 399 5.93 96.89 -70.93
N ALA A 400 7.16 97.36 -70.71
CA ALA A 400 7.73 98.51 -71.44
C ALA A 400 7.75 98.25 -72.97
N PHE A 401 8.21 97.08 -73.40
CA PHE A 401 8.22 96.69 -74.81
C PHE A 401 6.80 96.69 -75.45
N ARG A 402 5.79 96.19 -74.72
CA ARG A 402 4.41 96.13 -75.22
C ARG A 402 3.76 97.52 -75.34
N ILE A 403 4.11 98.44 -74.45
CA ILE A 403 3.64 99.83 -74.53
C ILE A 403 4.20 100.47 -75.81
N GLU A 404 5.49 100.30 -76.07
CA GLU A 404 6.14 100.84 -77.26
C GLU A 404 5.59 100.24 -78.56
N GLU A 405 5.36 98.91 -78.60
CA GLU A 405 4.74 98.23 -79.75
C GLU A 405 3.30 98.74 -80.00
N TYR A 406 2.54 99.02 -78.94
CA TYR A 406 1.18 99.54 -79.04
C TYR A 406 1.15 100.98 -79.57
N GLU A 407 2.09 101.83 -79.15
CA GLU A 407 2.22 103.19 -79.66
C GLU A 407 2.56 103.20 -81.15
N GLN A 408 3.50 102.37 -81.60
CA GLN A 408 3.83 102.20 -83.01
C GLN A 408 2.62 101.77 -83.85
N LYS A 409 1.86 100.76 -83.39
CA LYS A 409 0.63 100.31 -84.08
C LYS A 409 -0.42 101.40 -84.17
N ARG A 410 -0.56 102.23 -83.14
CA ARG A 410 -1.54 103.33 -83.12
C ARG A 410 -1.19 104.42 -84.12
N ASP A 411 0.09 104.75 -84.27
CA ASP A 411 0.53 105.74 -85.24
C ASP A 411 0.44 105.22 -86.68
N ASP A 412 0.73 103.93 -86.90
CA ASP A 412 0.48 103.27 -88.20
C ASP A 412 -1.00 103.26 -88.57
N LEU A 413 -1.91 103.03 -87.59
CA LEU A 413 -3.34 103.07 -87.83
C LEU A 413 -3.81 104.47 -88.25
N LYS A 414 -3.31 105.53 -87.58
CA LYS A 414 -3.61 106.91 -87.95
C LYS A 414 -3.14 107.23 -89.36
N ARG A 415 -1.94 106.79 -89.74
CA ARG A 415 -1.39 106.99 -91.09
C ARG A 415 -2.25 106.29 -92.16
N LYS A 416 -2.66 105.04 -91.91
CA LYS A 416 -3.55 104.30 -92.82
C LYS A 416 -4.94 104.93 -92.92
N ALA A 417 -5.49 105.44 -91.82
CA ALA A 417 -6.78 106.13 -91.82
C ALA A 417 -6.73 107.43 -92.64
N LEU A 418 -5.63 108.18 -92.57
CA LEU A 418 -5.44 109.39 -93.37
C LEU A 418 -5.40 109.08 -94.86
N GLN A 419 -4.61 108.07 -95.27
CA GLN A 419 -4.53 107.63 -96.67
C GLN A 419 -5.89 107.15 -97.20
N LYS A 420 -6.61 106.37 -96.41
CA LYS A 420 -7.93 105.89 -96.81
C LYS A 420 -8.95 107.02 -96.98
N ALA A 421 -8.89 108.05 -96.14
CA ALA A 421 -9.75 109.22 -96.27
C ALA A 421 -9.48 109.99 -97.58
N GLU A 422 -8.22 110.12 -97.98
CA GLU A 422 -7.84 110.75 -99.27
C GLU A 422 -8.33 109.91 -100.48
N ASP A 423 -8.20 108.59 -100.42
CA ASP A 423 -8.68 107.68 -101.48
C ASP A 423 -10.22 107.68 -101.59
N ASP A 424 -10.92 107.69 -100.45
CA ASP A 424 -12.38 107.74 -100.40
C ASP A 424 -12.91 109.08 -100.93
N GLU A 425 -12.25 110.22 -100.65
CA GLU A 425 -12.60 111.51 -101.27
C GLU A 425 -12.44 111.50 -102.79
N LEU A 426 -11.35 110.94 -103.30
CA LEU A 426 -11.13 110.80 -104.75
C LEU A 426 -12.20 109.92 -105.39
N ARG A 427 -12.57 108.81 -104.73
CA ARG A 427 -13.63 107.90 -105.16
C ARG A 427 -15.01 108.57 -105.14
N GLN A 428 -15.32 109.35 -104.12
CA GLN A 428 -16.60 110.05 -104.01
C GLN A 428 -16.76 111.07 -105.14
N ARG A 429 -15.70 111.84 -105.45
CA ARG A 429 -15.71 112.79 -106.59
C ARG A 429 -15.93 112.06 -107.92
N ALA A 430 -15.31 110.90 -108.12
CA ALA A 430 -15.53 110.09 -109.32
C ALA A 430 -16.96 109.53 -109.41
N LEU A 431 -17.53 109.08 -108.28
CA LEU A 431 -18.92 108.57 -108.24
C LEU A 431 -19.95 109.68 -108.43
N ASP A 432 -19.72 110.88 -107.90
CA ASP A 432 -20.63 112.01 -108.07
C ASP A 432 -20.60 112.57 -109.51
N ALA A 433 -19.46 112.51 -110.20
CA ALA A 433 -19.38 112.77 -111.64
C ALA A 433 -20.22 111.78 -112.46
N ILE A 434 -20.16 110.47 -112.12
CA ILE A 434 -20.95 109.43 -112.80
C ILE A 434 -22.46 109.58 -112.53
N LYS A 435 -22.86 110.01 -111.33
CA LYS A 435 -24.28 110.26 -111.00
C LYS A 435 -24.91 111.37 -111.86
N LEU A 436 -24.13 112.36 -112.29
CA LEU A 436 -24.60 113.45 -113.17
C LEU A 436 -24.76 113.02 -114.63
N GLU A 437 -23.98 112.04 -115.09
CA GLU A 437 -24.00 111.56 -116.48
C GLU A 437 -25.04 110.45 -116.75
N THR A 438 -25.71 109.93 -115.72
CA THR A 438 -26.62 108.78 -115.86
C THR A 438 -28.07 109.20 -116.15
N PRO A 439 -28.65 108.88 -117.32
CA PRO A 439 -30.07 109.10 -117.58
C PRO A 439 -30.87 108.20 -116.64
N TYR A 440 -31.92 108.72 -115.99
CA TYR A 440 -32.76 108.09 -114.93
C TYR A 440 -32.35 108.30 -113.46
N ALA A 441 -31.37 109.17 -113.15
CA ALA A 441 -30.96 109.50 -111.77
C ALA A 441 -32.14 109.89 -110.83
N GLU A 442 -33.16 110.57 -111.35
CA GLU A 442 -34.33 110.98 -110.55
C GLU A 442 -35.19 109.79 -110.07
N LYS A 443 -35.23 108.67 -110.81
CA LYS A 443 -36.11 107.54 -110.47
C LYS A 443 -35.57 106.66 -109.34
N LEU A 444 -34.25 106.67 -109.09
CA LEU A 444 -33.60 105.83 -108.08
C LEU A 444 -33.69 106.41 -106.66
N ASN A 445 -33.88 107.72 -106.52
CA ASN A 445 -33.98 108.38 -105.20
C ASN A 445 -35.28 108.06 -104.44
N HIS A 446 -36.24 107.36 -105.04
CA HIS A 446 -37.58 107.16 -104.47
C HIS A 446 -37.89 105.73 -103.98
N ILE A 447 -36.90 104.83 -103.87
CA ILE A 447 -37.11 103.45 -103.38
C ILE A 447 -36.74 103.33 -101.90
N ALA A 448 -37.72 103.05 -101.04
CA ALA A 448 -37.53 102.78 -99.62
C ALA A 448 -37.31 101.26 -99.35
N VAL A 449 -36.31 100.91 -98.53
CA VAL A 449 -35.93 99.52 -98.20
C VAL A 449 -36.36 99.18 -96.76
N ASP A 450 -37.11 98.08 -96.56
CA ASP A 450 -37.63 97.63 -95.26
C ASP A 450 -36.77 96.48 -94.63
N PRO A 451 -36.12 96.70 -93.46
CA PRO A 451 -35.16 95.78 -92.84
C PRO A 451 -35.76 94.62 -92.02
N GLU A 452 -37.08 94.54 -91.82
CA GLU A 452 -37.71 93.48 -91.00
C GLU A 452 -37.69 92.07 -91.65
N ARG A 453 -37.54 91.99 -92.98
CA ARG A 453 -37.50 90.71 -93.71
C ARG A 453 -36.24 89.88 -93.43
N THR A 454 -35.15 90.51 -93.00
CA THR A 454 -33.80 89.90 -92.93
C THR A 454 -33.50 89.20 -91.60
N ARG A 455 -34.39 89.30 -90.60
CA ARG A 455 -34.11 88.91 -89.20
C ARG A 455 -34.82 87.65 -88.70
N LYS A 456 -35.50 86.86 -89.55
CA LYS A 456 -36.22 85.65 -89.11
C LYS A 456 -35.29 84.41 -89.01
N PRO A 457 -35.30 83.65 -87.89
CA PRO A 457 -34.47 82.45 -87.70
C PRO A 457 -34.89 81.28 -88.61
N THR A 458 -33.93 80.46 -88.98
CA THR A 458 -34.06 79.38 -90.00
C THR A 458 -34.39 78.01 -89.41
N GLU A 459 -35.12 77.19 -90.18
CA GLU A 459 -35.67 75.87 -89.83
C GLU A 459 -34.64 74.83 -89.29
N ALA A 460 -33.35 75.00 -89.61
CA ALA A 460 -32.28 74.14 -89.09
C ALA A 460 -32.07 74.27 -87.57
N PHE A 461 -32.39 75.43 -86.99
CA PHE A 461 -32.27 75.66 -85.55
C PHE A 461 -33.41 74.99 -84.76
N THR A 462 -34.61 74.92 -85.35
CA THR A 462 -35.78 74.27 -84.74
C THR A 462 -35.67 72.74 -84.71
N ALA A 463 -35.08 72.11 -85.74
CA ALA A 463 -34.97 70.64 -85.82
C ALA A 463 -34.00 70.01 -84.80
N ASN A 464 -32.96 70.73 -84.36
CA ASN A 464 -31.96 70.19 -83.42
C ASN A 464 -32.46 70.18 -81.96
N VAL A 465 -33.39 71.08 -81.63
CA VAL A 465 -33.99 71.17 -80.30
C VAL A 465 -35.05 70.08 -80.10
N GLU A 466 -35.81 69.71 -81.14
CA GLU A 466 -36.80 68.63 -81.08
C GLU A 466 -36.17 67.23 -80.96
N ALA A 467 -35.00 66.99 -81.57
CA ALA A 467 -34.30 65.71 -81.49
C ALA A 467 -33.78 65.34 -80.07
N ILE A 468 -33.66 66.31 -79.17
CA ILE A 468 -33.18 66.11 -77.79
C ILE A 468 -34.33 65.69 -76.84
N GLN A 469 -35.60 65.89 -77.24
CA GLN A 469 -36.77 65.61 -76.39
C GLN A 469 -37.41 64.22 -76.58
N ASP A 470 -37.13 63.51 -77.67
CA ASP A 470 -37.78 62.24 -78.04
C ASP A 470 -37.08 60.94 -77.55
N GLY A 471 -36.37 60.99 -76.42
CA GLY A 471 -36.09 59.76 -75.65
C GLY A 471 -35.14 58.72 -76.28
N LEU A 472 -34.23 59.14 -77.17
CA LEU A 472 -33.08 58.32 -77.53
C LEU A 472 -32.04 58.40 -76.40
N GLY A 473 -31.83 57.27 -75.71
CA GLY A 473 -30.88 57.11 -74.61
C GLY A 473 -29.43 57.28 -75.05
N ILE A 474 -29.03 58.52 -75.29
CA ILE A 474 -27.62 58.91 -75.46
C ILE A 474 -27.06 59.07 -74.05
N HIS A 475 -26.68 57.96 -73.44
CA HIS A 475 -25.83 57.99 -72.25
C HIS A 475 -24.49 58.61 -72.65
N GLU A 476 -23.87 59.42 -71.79
CA GLU A 476 -22.65 60.21 -72.06
C GLU A 476 -21.38 59.37 -72.40
N THR A 477 -21.54 58.08 -72.74
CA THR A 477 -20.48 57.13 -73.04
C THR A 477 -20.76 56.35 -74.34
N GLY A 478 -20.75 57.03 -75.48
CA GLY A 478 -20.51 56.44 -76.80
C GLY A 478 -21.62 55.56 -77.42
N LEU A 479 -21.53 55.41 -78.74
CA LEU A 479 -22.53 54.78 -79.63
C LEU A 479 -22.67 53.25 -79.50
N PHE A 480 -21.94 52.58 -78.59
CA PHE A 480 -21.91 51.11 -78.47
C PHE A 480 -21.94 50.65 -77.00
N PRO A 481 -22.65 49.55 -76.65
CA PRO A 481 -22.61 48.99 -75.30
C PRO A 481 -21.20 48.54 -74.92
N SER A 482 -20.60 49.13 -73.89
CA SER A 482 -19.30 48.66 -73.39
C SER A 482 -19.50 47.36 -72.60
N HIS A 483 -18.93 46.24 -73.08
CA HIS A 483 -18.92 44.95 -72.39
C HIS A 483 -17.71 44.82 -71.45
N GLY A 484 -17.45 45.85 -70.64
CA GLY A 484 -16.38 45.87 -69.65
C GLY A 484 -16.83 45.43 -68.25
N TYR A 485 -15.89 44.98 -67.43
CA TYR A 485 -16.12 44.78 -66.00
C TYR A 485 -16.04 46.14 -65.30
N ASP A 486 -17.14 46.55 -64.68
CA ASP A 486 -17.14 47.70 -63.79
C ASP A 486 -16.26 47.40 -62.57
N THR A 487 -15.46 48.38 -62.14
CA THR A 487 -14.53 48.23 -61.00
C THR A 487 -15.25 47.73 -59.75
N ASP A 488 -16.46 48.24 -59.49
CA ASP A 488 -17.31 47.81 -58.39
C ASP A 488 -17.79 46.35 -58.50
N LYS A 489 -17.95 45.83 -59.72
CA LYS A 489 -18.33 44.43 -59.96
C LYS A 489 -17.11 43.51 -59.79
N LEU A 490 -15.92 43.97 -60.19
CA LEU A 490 -14.66 43.24 -60.00
C LEU A 490 -14.36 43.02 -58.52
N PHE A 491 -14.51 44.07 -57.69
CA PHE A 491 -14.29 43.97 -56.25
C PHE A 491 -15.41 43.23 -55.49
N LYS A 492 -16.54 42.89 -56.12
CA LYS A 492 -17.58 42.03 -55.51
C LYS A 492 -17.33 40.54 -55.76
N ASP A 493 -16.53 40.18 -56.76
CA ASP A 493 -16.23 38.78 -57.07
C ASP A 493 -15.34 38.13 -55.98
N ALA A 494 -15.85 37.07 -55.36
CA ALA A 494 -15.13 36.30 -54.33
C ALA A 494 -13.83 35.69 -54.86
N ARG A 495 -13.79 35.33 -56.16
CA ARG A 495 -12.60 34.78 -56.81
C ARG A 495 -11.51 35.84 -56.96
N PHE A 496 -11.90 37.08 -57.29
CA PHE A 496 -10.96 38.21 -57.37
C PHE A 496 -10.38 38.56 -55.99
N LYS A 497 -11.21 38.60 -54.93
CA LYS A 497 -10.75 38.82 -53.54
C LYS A 497 -9.79 37.74 -53.06
N LEU A 498 -10.11 36.45 -53.27
CA LEU A 498 -9.21 35.37 -52.89
C LEU A 498 -7.89 35.46 -53.67
N GLY A 499 -7.94 35.80 -54.96
CA GLY A 499 -6.75 35.96 -55.80
C GLY A 499 -5.78 37.02 -55.29
N ILE A 500 -6.29 38.17 -54.82
CA ILE A 500 -5.46 39.22 -54.19
C ILE A 500 -4.88 38.71 -52.87
N ALA A 501 -5.71 38.15 -51.98
CA ALA A 501 -5.26 37.66 -50.68
C ALA A 501 -4.17 36.57 -50.79
N LEU A 502 -4.32 35.64 -51.75
CA LEU A 502 -3.31 34.61 -52.00
C LEU A 502 -2.01 35.18 -52.57
N ARG A 503 -2.07 36.27 -53.34
CA ARG A 503 -0.89 36.94 -53.88
C ARG A 503 -0.15 37.73 -52.79
N GLU A 504 -0.88 38.46 -51.95
CA GLU A 504 -0.33 39.17 -50.79
C GLU A 504 0.31 38.20 -49.79
N ALA A 505 -0.28 37.01 -49.61
CA ALA A 505 0.30 35.94 -48.79
C ALA A 505 1.48 35.20 -49.46
N GLY A 506 1.87 35.54 -50.69
CA GLY A 506 2.97 34.89 -51.42
C GLY A 506 2.68 33.47 -51.94
N LEU A 507 1.42 33.01 -51.83
CA LEU A 507 0.99 31.65 -52.19
C LEU A 507 0.37 31.55 -53.59
N GLY A 508 0.25 32.67 -54.31
CA GLY A 508 -0.50 32.77 -55.57
C GLY A 508 -0.03 31.86 -56.71
N SER A 509 1.23 31.42 -56.73
CA SER A 509 1.78 30.50 -57.75
C SER A 509 1.65 29.00 -57.40
N THR A 510 1.26 28.68 -56.17
CA THR A 510 1.18 27.30 -55.69
C THR A 510 0.04 26.51 -56.35
N ASP A 511 0.21 25.19 -56.50
CA ASP A 511 -0.86 24.31 -57.01
C ASP A 511 -2.09 24.33 -56.09
N TYR A 512 -1.89 24.59 -54.80
CA TYR A 512 -2.97 24.74 -53.83
C TYR A 512 -3.82 25.99 -54.11
N ALA A 513 -3.18 27.14 -54.36
CA ALA A 513 -3.87 28.36 -54.76
C ALA A 513 -4.68 28.17 -56.06
N ARG A 514 -4.11 27.47 -57.06
CA ARG A 514 -4.82 27.14 -58.30
C ARG A 514 -6.05 26.25 -58.05
N LYS A 515 -5.92 25.22 -57.22
CA LYS A 515 -7.06 24.37 -56.83
C LYS A 515 -8.12 25.14 -56.04
N ALA A 516 -7.73 25.96 -55.07
CA ALA A 516 -8.65 26.79 -54.29
C ALA A 516 -9.42 27.79 -55.17
N MET A 517 -8.73 28.44 -56.12
CA MET A 517 -9.34 29.34 -57.10
C MET A 517 -10.28 28.62 -58.06
N SER A 518 -10.06 27.33 -58.36
CA SER A 518 -10.99 26.53 -59.18
C SER A 518 -12.19 25.97 -58.41
N ALA A 519 -12.04 25.78 -57.10
CA ALA A 519 -13.08 25.20 -56.25
C ALA A 519 -14.13 26.22 -55.77
N ILE A 520 -13.86 27.52 -55.88
CA ILE A 520 -14.85 28.56 -55.55
C ILE A 520 -15.95 28.55 -56.60
N ALA A 521 -17.14 28.10 -56.19
CA ALA A 521 -18.37 28.27 -56.94
C ALA A 521 -18.77 29.75 -56.91
N VAL A 522 -18.66 30.43 -58.05
CA VAL A 522 -19.10 31.81 -58.23
C VAL A 522 -20.63 31.84 -58.20
N ARG A 523 -21.22 32.13 -57.03
CA ARG A 523 -22.64 32.50 -56.92
C ARG A 523 -22.79 33.97 -57.30
N ASN A 524 -22.71 34.26 -58.61
CA ASN A 524 -23.16 35.56 -59.11
C ASN A 524 -24.68 35.64 -58.96
N MET A 525 -25.14 36.20 -57.86
CA MET A 525 -26.52 36.66 -57.74
C MET A 525 -26.71 37.79 -58.76
N GLY A 526 -27.28 37.46 -59.92
CA GLY A 526 -27.69 38.43 -60.94
C GLY A 526 -26.94 38.40 -62.28
N ALA A 527 -26.34 37.28 -62.69
CA ALA A 527 -25.72 37.18 -64.02
C ALA A 527 -26.53 36.31 -64.99
N TYR A 528 -27.24 37.02 -65.89
CA TYR A 528 -27.42 36.65 -67.30
C TYR A 528 -27.80 35.19 -67.59
N ARG A 529 -29.08 34.86 -67.38
CA ARG A 529 -29.76 33.96 -68.32
C ARG A 529 -30.18 34.81 -69.51
N HIS A 530 -29.72 34.42 -70.70
CA HIS A 530 -30.17 34.97 -71.97
C HIS A 530 -31.71 35.05 -72.01
N THR A 531 -32.27 36.24 -71.84
CA THR A 531 -33.55 36.59 -72.44
C THR A 531 -33.26 36.90 -73.90
N PRO A 532 -33.77 36.14 -74.89
CA PRO A 532 -33.67 36.55 -76.27
C PRO A 532 -34.43 37.87 -76.44
N GLN A 533 -33.74 38.95 -76.81
CA GLN A 533 -34.38 40.19 -77.23
C GLN A 533 -35.22 39.92 -78.48
N ALA A 534 -36.41 40.51 -78.53
CA ALA A 534 -37.29 40.48 -79.70
C ALA A 534 -36.56 41.11 -80.90
N PRO A 535 -36.78 40.61 -82.14
CA PRO A 535 -36.16 41.17 -83.33
C PRO A 535 -36.59 42.64 -83.50
N SER A 536 -35.60 43.54 -83.55
CA SER A 536 -35.82 44.95 -83.87
C SER A 536 -36.34 45.06 -85.31
N GLN A 537 -37.58 45.53 -85.48
CA GLN A 537 -38.07 45.98 -86.78
C GLN A 537 -37.40 47.31 -87.12
N LEU A 538 -36.33 47.24 -87.90
CA LEU A 538 -35.80 48.37 -88.64
C LEU A 538 -36.10 48.13 -90.13
N TRP A 539 -37.31 48.50 -90.52
CA TRP A 539 -37.68 49.08 -91.82
C TRP A 539 -38.80 50.08 -91.57
#